data_AF-A0A9D8E8Z7-F1
#
_entry.id   AF-A0A9D8E8Z7-F1
#
_cell.length_a   1.000
_cell.length_b   1.000
_cell.length_c   1.000
_cell.angle_alpha   90.00
_cell.angle_beta   90.00
_cell.angle_gamma   90.00
#
_symmetry.space_group_name_H-M   'P 1'
#
loop_
_entity.id
_entity.type
_entity.pdbx_description
1 polymer ?
#
loop_
_entity_poly.entity_id
_entity_poly.type
_entity_poly.pdbx_seq_one_letter_code
_entity_poly.pdbx_strand_id
1 'polypeptide(L)'
;LRMERGESDLAEADFNRAIEMSRTIGYRHGEAVYQMNLGILLVIRNRLGAALDAFSRAAATYSDIGNRRGRALVLANSAWIRHANLGDNERAEAETLEAAAVYEQIGDVRGQAQCLVILGSIKAGGGMVDEGRRLLEEGVGLTLQAEDSWLAAQALRELASVELAAGLAESGADHAAQAEALCERIGMNDLKVGIRALRGRLLLACGRVEEAVGVTAGAMADLHPGIELAYLVPFAHGEALSACGQQPEADRCYAQAHDSLIALLGDLTEEDRAAALSVVPAHREVVDAWSRRRPRLVQQDLARIGAPIGRPLEPDERVSVTWTLHLPSDDEIPDAVERRRARLTRLLLEASEQRGAPTVHDLAGALQASVATVRRDLAALRRSGRTVLTRGTRGRQAQ
;
A
#
# COMPACT_ATOMS: atom_id res chain seq x y z
N LEU A 1 17.64 -3.02 -24.18
CA LEU A 1 19.08 -2.68 -24.05
C LEU A 1 19.39 -1.61 -23.01
N ARG A 2 18.87 -0.36 -23.06
CA ARG A 2 19.18 0.66 -22.02
C ARG A 2 18.28 0.63 -20.78
N MET A 3 16.98 0.32 -20.95
CA MET A 3 16.06 0.07 -19.82
C MET A 3 16.53 -1.10 -18.94
N GLU A 4 17.05 -2.17 -19.57
CA GLU A 4 17.63 -3.35 -18.89
C GLU A 4 18.96 -3.05 -18.17
N ARG A 5 19.58 -1.89 -18.40
CA ARG A 5 20.88 -1.50 -17.82
C ARG A 5 20.79 -0.45 -16.71
N GLY A 6 19.57 -0.05 -16.31
CA GLY A 6 19.40 0.98 -15.28
C GLY A 6 19.76 2.40 -15.74
N GLU A 7 19.94 2.63 -17.05
CA GLU A 7 20.17 3.96 -17.67
C GLU A 7 18.87 4.71 -18.01
N SER A 8 17.77 4.27 -17.44
CA SER A 8 16.87 5.11 -16.71
C SER A 8 16.53 6.52 -17.28
N ASP A 9 17.36 7.53 -17.01
CA ASP A 9 17.11 8.93 -17.41
C ASP A 9 17.47 9.17 -18.88
N LEU A 10 18.47 8.45 -19.38
CA LEU A 10 18.84 8.45 -20.80
C LEU A 10 17.73 7.82 -21.64
N ALA A 11 17.05 6.79 -21.12
CA ALA A 11 15.91 6.17 -21.80
C ALA A 11 14.71 7.12 -21.93
N GLU A 12 14.40 7.91 -20.89
CA GLU A 12 13.34 8.94 -20.95
C GLU A 12 13.69 10.04 -21.95
N ALA A 13 14.95 10.51 -21.95
CA ALA A 13 15.43 11.49 -22.92
C ALA A 13 15.37 10.96 -24.37
N ASP A 14 15.77 9.71 -24.59
CA ASP A 14 15.71 9.03 -25.89
C ASP A 14 14.27 8.93 -26.40
N PHE A 15 13.31 8.54 -25.55
CA PHE A 15 11.89 8.50 -25.93
C PHE A 15 11.35 9.89 -26.28
N ASN A 16 11.62 10.91 -25.46
CA ASN A 16 11.19 12.28 -25.75
C ASN A 16 11.75 12.80 -27.08
N ARG A 17 13.03 12.52 -27.35
CA ARG A 17 13.66 12.85 -28.63
C ARG A 17 13.00 12.11 -29.81
N ALA A 18 12.71 10.82 -29.65
CA ALA A 18 12.06 10.02 -30.69
C ALA A 18 10.62 10.49 -30.97
N ILE A 19 9.88 10.92 -29.93
CA ILE A 19 8.56 11.54 -30.05
C ILE A 19 8.64 12.83 -30.87
N GLU A 20 9.57 13.73 -30.53
CA GLU A 20 9.74 15.01 -31.24
C GLU A 20 10.16 14.81 -32.70
N MET A 21 11.11 13.90 -32.96
CA MET A 21 11.53 13.56 -34.31
C MET A 21 10.36 12.98 -35.12
N SER A 22 9.61 12.04 -34.56
CA SER A 22 8.44 11.43 -35.21
C SER A 22 7.39 12.47 -35.55
N ARG A 23 7.12 13.41 -34.63
CA ARG A 23 6.21 14.53 -34.86
C ARG A 23 6.70 15.45 -35.98
N THR A 24 7.99 15.78 -35.99
CA THR A 24 8.61 16.67 -37.00
C THR A 24 8.53 16.09 -38.41
N ILE A 25 8.72 14.78 -38.56
CA ILE A 25 8.64 14.10 -39.86
C ILE A 25 7.23 13.61 -40.21
N GLY A 26 6.23 13.86 -39.36
CA GLY A 26 4.84 13.41 -39.56
C GLY A 26 4.60 11.91 -39.34
N TYR A 27 5.53 11.17 -38.73
CA TYR A 27 5.40 9.74 -38.44
C TYR A 27 4.56 9.48 -37.18
N ARG A 28 3.25 9.73 -37.28
CA ARG A 28 2.30 9.66 -36.16
C ARG A 28 2.20 8.28 -35.49
N HIS A 29 2.33 7.18 -36.25
CA HIS A 29 2.33 5.84 -35.66
C HIS A 29 3.53 5.64 -34.72
N GLY A 30 4.73 6.05 -35.13
CA GLY A 30 5.92 6.00 -34.28
C GLY A 30 5.79 6.90 -33.05
N GLU A 31 5.24 8.10 -33.23
CA GLU A 31 4.97 9.03 -32.11
C GLU A 31 4.13 8.35 -31.01
N ALA A 32 3.03 7.68 -31.37
CA ALA A 32 2.17 6.97 -30.43
C ALA A 32 2.90 5.80 -29.74
N VAL A 33 3.69 5.02 -30.48
CA VAL A 33 4.48 3.91 -29.93
C VAL A 33 5.48 4.42 -28.89
N TYR A 34 6.21 5.50 -29.18
CA TYR A 34 7.17 6.07 -28.25
C TYR A 34 6.49 6.71 -27.03
N GLN A 35 5.31 7.33 -27.19
CA GLN A 35 4.51 7.83 -26.07
C GLN A 35 4.04 6.70 -25.14
N MET A 36 3.56 5.59 -25.71
CA MET A 36 3.16 4.41 -24.93
C MET A 36 4.35 3.81 -24.16
N ASN A 37 5.50 3.64 -24.83
CA ASN A 37 6.69 3.10 -24.19
C ASN A 37 7.26 4.03 -23.10
N LEU A 38 7.16 5.35 -23.30
CA LEU A 38 7.44 6.33 -22.26
C LEU A 38 6.51 6.15 -21.05
N GLY A 39 5.22 5.92 -21.27
CA GLY A 39 4.26 5.60 -20.20
C GLY A 39 4.68 4.38 -19.39
N ILE A 40 5.07 3.29 -20.06
CA ILE A 40 5.56 2.07 -19.39
C ILE A 40 6.85 2.35 -18.58
N LEU A 41 7.80 3.10 -19.14
CA LEU A 41 9.01 3.51 -18.42
C LEU A 41 8.69 4.34 -17.17
N LEU A 42 7.71 5.23 -17.26
CA LEU A 42 7.28 6.08 -16.15
C LEU A 42 6.60 5.27 -15.04
N VAL A 43 5.86 4.21 -15.37
CA VAL A 43 5.34 3.24 -14.37
C VAL A 43 6.48 2.58 -13.61
N ILE A 44 7.48 2.04 -14.32
CA ILE A 44 8.69 1.41 -13.72
C ILE A 44 9.44 2.40 -12.81
N ARG A 45 9.31 3.69 -13.09
CA ARG A 45 9.89 4.82 -12.34
C ARG A 45 9.01 5.36 -11.22
N ASN A 46 7.88 4.74 -10.90
CA ASN A 46 6.95 5.23 -9.88
C ASN A 46 6.36 6.63 -10.19
N ARG A 47 6.28 7.00 -11.48
CA ARG A 47 5.69 8.26 -11.96
C ARG A 47 4.34 8.01 -12.61
N LEU A 48 3.37 7.60 -11.79
CA LEU A 48 2.06 7.14 -12.26
C LEU A 48 1.24 8.24 -12.97
N GLY A 49 1.29 9.48 -12.47
CA GLY A 49 0.61 10.62 -13.09
C GLY A 49 1.16 10.90 -14.49
N ALA A 50 2.48 11.05 -14.58
CA ALA A 50 3.16 11.24 -15.87
C ALA A 50 2.95 10.05 -16.84
N ALA A 51 2.85 8.81 -16.33
CA ALA A 51 2.57 7.64 -17.14
C ALA A 51 1.15 7.70 -17.77
N LEU A 52 0.13 8.02 -16.97
CA LEU A 52 -1.25 8.18 -17.45
C LEU A 52 -1.37 9.32 -18.48
N ASP A 53 -0.61 10.41 -18.30
CA ASP A 53 -0.54 11.48 -19.29
C ASP A 53 0.09 11.00 -20.61
N ALA A 54 1.16 10.21 -20.54
CA ALA A 54 1.80 9.63 -21.72
C ALA A 54 0.88 8.65 -22.46
N PHE A 55 0.16 7.80 -21.73
CA PHE A 55 -0.87 6.93 -22.30
C PHE A 55 -2.00 7.74 -22.93
N SER A 56 -2.49 8.80 -22.29
CA SER A 56 -3.53 9.66 -22.85
C SER A 56 -3.10 10.29 -24.19
N ARG A 57 -1.85 10.76 -24.30
CA ARG A 57 -1.29 11.27 -25.57
C ARG A 57 -1.17 10.18 -26.64
N ALA A 58 -0.73 8.98 -26.26
CA ALA A 58 -0.63 7.85 -27.19
C ALA A 58 -2.00 7.43 -27.72
N ALA A 59 -3.01 7.35 -26.84
CA ALA A 59 -4.38 7.03 -27.22
C ALA A 59 -4.98 8.08 -28.17
N ALA A 60 -4.76 9.37 -27.90
CA ALA A 60 -5.18 10.45 -28.80
C ALA A 60 -4.49 10.33 -30.18
N THR A 61 -3.17 10.13 -30.20
CA THR A 61 -2.41 9.97 -31.46
C THR A 61 -2.88 8.75 -32.26
N TYR A 62 -3.16 7.61 -31.62
CA TYR A 62 -3.73 6.44 -32.27
C TYR A 62 -5.15 6.69 -32.80
N SER A 63 -5.96 7.46 -32.08
CA SER A 63 -7.29 7.89 -32.53
C SER A 63 -7.20 8.74 -33.80
N ASP A 64 -6.30 9.72 -33.85
CA ASP A 64 -6.13 10.61 -35.01
C ASP A 64 -5.79 9.86 -36.30
N ILE A 65 -5.02 8.77 -36.20
CA ILE A 65 -4.62 7.96 -37.34
C ILE A 65 -5.54 6.75 -37.57
N GLY A 66 -6.64 6.62 -36.82
CA GLY A 66 -7.59 5.51 -36.93
C GLY A 66 -7.03 4.14 -36.52
N ASN A 67 -5.92 4.08 -35.77
CA ASN A 67 -5.34 2.83 -35.30
C ASN A 67 -6.05 2.32 -34.04
N ARG A 68 -7.17 1.62 -34.25
CA ARG A 68 -8.03 1.11 -33.16
C ARG A 68 -7.31 0.13 -32.25
N ARG A 69 -6.51 -0.79 -32.80
CA ARG A 69 -5.76 -1.79 -32.01
C ARG A 69 -4.71 -1.15 -31.10
N GLY A 70 -3.96 -0.17 -31.61
CA GLY A 70 -2.98 0.59 -30.82
C GLY A 70 -3.64 1.36 -29.68
N ARG A 71 -4.79 1.99 -29.96
CA ARG A 71 -5.59 2.66 -28.92
C ARG A 71 -6.06 1.69 -27.85
N ALA A 72 -6.61 0.53 -28.22
CA ALA A 72 -7.06 -0.49 -27.28
C ALA A 72 -5.92 -0.97 -26.35
N LEU A 73 -4.71 -1.15 -26.87
CA LEU A 73 -3.54 -1.52 -26.06
C LEU A 73 -3.19 -0.47 -25.01
N VAL A 74 -3.22 0.80 -25.39
CA VAL A 74 -2.93 1.91 -24.49
C VAL A 74 -4.01 2.05 -23.42
N LEU A 75 -5.28 1.86 -23.79
CA LEU A 75 -6.41 1.88 -22.86
C LEU A 75 -6.30 0.74 -21.83
N ALA A 76 -5.95 -0.48 -22.26
CA ALA A 76 -5.75 -1.60 -21.34
C ALA A 76 -4.60 -1.34 -20.34
N ASN A 77 -3.49 -0.75 -20.80
CA ASN A 77 -2.38 -0.38 -19.91
C ASN A 77 -2.77 0.73 -18.92
N SER A 78 -3.50 1.74 -19.37
CA SER A 78 -4.04 2.81 -18.50
C SER A 78 -5.00 2.24 -17.46
N ALA A 79 -5.94 1.39 -17.88
CA ALA A 79 -6.93 0.77 -17.02
C ALA A 79 -6.29 -0.05 -15.90
N TRP A 80 -5.24 -0.82 -16.21
CA TRP A 80 -4.49 -1.57 -15.21
C TRP A 80 -3.91 -0.66 -14.12
N ILE A 81 -3.27 0.45 -14.50
CA ILE A 81 -2.70 1.41 -13.54
C ILE A 81 -3.80 2.06 -12.69
N ARG A 82 -4.91 2.47 -13.31
CA ARG A 82 -6.06 3.05 -12.63
C ARG A 82 -6.64 2.10 -11.58
N HIS A 83 -6.83 0.83 -11.94
CA HIS A 83 -7.35 -0.17 -11.01
C HIS A 83 -6.34 -0.49 -9.90
N ALA A 84 -5.15 -0.98 -10.26
CA ALA A 84 -4.21 -1.56 -9.31
C ALA A 84 -3.57 -0.54 -8.36
N ASN A 85 -3.39 0.71 -8.79
CA ASN A 85 -2.69 1.73 -8.02
C ASN A 85 -3.58 2.90 -7.57
N LEU A 86 -4.64 3.23 -8.31
CA LEU A 86 -5.47 4.39 -7.96
C LEU A 86 -6.85 4.00 -7.40
N GLY A 87 -7.30 2.76 -7.64
CA GLY A 87 -8.66 2.31 -7.35
C GLY A 87 -9.74 3.06 -8.15
N ASP A 88 -9.37 3.71 -9.25
CA ASP A 88 -10.30 4.38 -10.19
C ASP A 88 -10.97 3.33 -11.09
N ASN A 89 -11.78 2.47 -10.44
CA ASN A 89 -12.37 1.28 -11.04
C ASN A 89 -13.41 1.63 -12.12
N GLU A 90 -14.14 2.73 -11.96
CA GLU A 90 -15.14 3.17 -12.95
C GLU A 90 -14.47 3.49 -14.29
N ARG A 91 -13.40 4.29 -14.29
CA ARG A 91 -12.66 4.60 -15.52
C ARG A 91 -11.90 3.38 -16.04
N ALA A 92 -11.28 2.59 -15.15
CA ALA A 92 -10.59 1.37 -15.55
C ALA A 92 -11.53 0.39 -16.27
N GLU A 93 -12.75 0.20 -15.76
CA GLU A 93 -13.75 -0.66 -16.39
C GLU A 93 -14.17 -0.11 -17.76
N ALA A 94 -14.44 1.20 -17.87
CA ALA A 94 -14.82 1.82 -19.13
C ALA A 94 -13.73 1.70 -20.21
N GLU A 95 -12.46 1.99 -19.86
CA GLU A 95 -11.31 1.86 -20.75
C GLU A 95 -11.11 0.40 -21.19
N THR A 96 -11.29 -0.55 -20.26
CA THR A 96 -11.14 -1.99 -20.55
C THR A 96 -12.25 -2.53 -21.44
N LEU A 97 -13.51 -2.13 -21.21
CA LEU A 97 -14.64 -2.52 -22.07
C LEU A 97 -14.48 -1.98 -23.49
N GLU A 98 -13.98 -0.75 -23.64
CA GLU A 98 -13.66 -0.20 -24.96
C GLU A 98 -12.56 -1.02 -25.66
N ALA A 99 -11.47 -1.35 -24.95
CA ALA A 99 -10.40 -2.17 -25.49
C ALA A 99 -10.88 -3.59 -25.87
N ALA A 100 -11.67 -4.23 -25.01
CA ALA A 100 -12.24 -5.56 -25.21
C ALA A 100 -13.08 -5.61 -26.50
N ALA A 101 -13.96 -4.63 -26.73
CA ALA A 101 -14.79 -4.56 -27.93
C ALA A 101 -13.94 -4.46 -29.22
N VAL A 102 -12.81 -3.75 -29.17
CA VAL A 102 -11.88 -3.68 -30.31
C VAL A 102 -11.20 -5.02 -30.54
N TYR A 103 -10.67 -5.65 -29.47
CA TYR A 103 -9.97 -6.92 -29.59
C TYR A 103 -10.88 -8.08 -30.00
N GLU A 104 -12.15 -8.06 -29.60
CA GLU A 104 -13.18 -8.98 -30.09
C GLU A 104 -13.38 -8.81 -31.60
N GLN A 105 -13.61 -7.57 -32.06
CA GLN A 105 -13.86 -7.29 -33.48
C GLN A 105 -12.73 -7.70 -34.42
N ILE A 106 -11.48 -7.65 -33.95
CA ILE A 106 -10.30 -7.99 -34.77
C ILE A 106 -9.76 -9.41 -34.49
N GLY A 107 -10.39 -10.16 -33.57
CA GLY A 107 -9.96 -11.52 -33.19
C GLY A 107 -8.60 -11.58 -32.49
N ASP A 108 -8.20 -10.54 -31.76
CA ASP A 108 -6.93 -10.52 -31.01
C ASP A 108 -7.12 -11.20 -29.65
N VAL A 109 -6.87 -12.51 -29.61
CA VAL A 109 -7.03 -13.36 -28.42
C VAL A 109 -6.15 -12.88 -27.25
N ARG A 110 -4.95 -12.35 -27.54
CA ARG A 110 -4.04 -11.83 -26.53
C ARG A 110 -4.64 -10.61 -25.82
N GLY A 111 -5.18 -9.67 -26.61
CA GLY A 111 -5.85 -8.49 -26.10
C GLY A 111 -7.14 -8.81 -25.33
N GLN A 112 -7.92 -9.79 -25.80
CA GLN A 112 -9.10 -10.28 -25.09
C GLN A 112 -8.73 -10.85 -23.71
N ALA A 113 -7.70 -11.69 -23.63
CA ALA A 113 -7.21 -12.26 -22.38
C ALA A 113 -6.79 -11.18 -21.38
N GLN A 114 -6.05 -10.16 -21.85
CA GLN A 114 -5.64 -9.02 -21.01
C GLN A 114 -6.86 -8.27 -20.45
N CYS A 115 -7.88 -8.03 -21.27
CA CYS A 115 -9.10 -7.36 -20.83
C CYS A 115 -9.88 -8.19 -19.80
N LEU A 116 -9.98 -9.52 -20.00
CA LEU A 116 -10.62 -10.42 -19.04
C LEU A 116 -9.91 -10.40 -17.67
N VAL A 117 -8.58 -10.36 -17.65
CA VAL A 117 -7.81 -10.26 -16.41
C VAL A 117 -8.14 -8.97 -15.66
N ILE A 118 -8.13 -7.82 -16.35
CA ILE A 118 -8.43 -6.52 -15.73
C ILE A 118 -9.88 -6.48 -15.23
N LEU A 119 -10.85 -6.90 -16.04
CA LEU A 119 -12.26 -6.94 -15.65
C LEU A 119 -12.48 -7.90 -14.47
N GLY A 120 -11.81 -9.06 -14.47
CA GLY A 120 -11.90 -10.03 -13.39
C GLY A 120 -11.41 -9.45 -12.06
N SER A 121 -10.24 -8.79 -12.05
CA SER A 121 -9.73 -8.10 -10.87
C SER A 121 -10.65 -6.96 -10.40
N ILE A 122 -11.22 -6.17 -11.32
CA ILE A 122 -12.19 -5.11 -11.00
C ILE A 122 -13.46 -5.71 -10.35
N LYS A 123 -14.06 -6.75 -10.95
CA LYS A 123 -15.27 -7.39 -10.42
C LYS A 123 -15.04 -8.01 -9.05
N ALA A 124 -13.91 -8.71 -8.88
CA ALA A 124 -13.54 -9.28 -7.59
C ALA A 124 -13.33 -8.20 -6.52
N GLY A 125 -12.62 -7.12 -6.83
CA GLY A 125 -12.42 -5.98 -5.94
C GLY A 125 -13.72 -5.24 -5.59
N GLY A 126 -14.72 -5.27 -6.49
CA GLY A 126 -16.08 -4.77 -6.27
C GLY A 126 -16.98 -5.71 -5.46
N GLY A 127 -16.46 -6.84 -4.96
CA GLY A 127 -17.20 -7.82 -4.15
C GLY A 127 -17.88 -8.93 -4.97
N MET A 128 -17.82 -8.90 -6.30
CA MET A 128 -18.33 -9.96 -7.18
C MET A 128 -17.24 -11.03 -7.40
N VAL A 129 -16.80 -11.65 -6.29
CA VAL A 129 -15.63 -12.54 -6.26
C VAL A 129 -15.74 -13.73 -7.22
N ASP A 130 -16.87 -14.43 -7.24
CA ASP A 130 -17.04 -15.61 -8.11
C ASP A 130 -17.04 -15.25 -9.60
N GLU A 131 -17.66 -14.11 -9.96
CA GLU A 131 -17.63 -13.61 -11.33
C GLU A 131 -16.21 -13.18 -11.73
N GLY A 132 -15.53 -12.44 -10.85
CA GLY A 132 -14.16 -11.99 -11.08
C GLY A 132 -13.20 -13.18 -11.26
N ARG A 133 -13.33 -14.21 -10.42
CA ARG A 133 -12.53 -15.45 -10.54
C ARG A 133 -12.80 -16.16 -11.86
N ARG A 134 -14.06 -16.31 -12.27
CA ARG A 134 -14.42 -16.92 -13.56
C ARG A 134 -13.79 -16.17 -14.74
N LEU A 135 -13.83 -14.83 -14.73
CA LEU A 135 -13.21 -14.01 -15.79
C LEU A 135 -11.68 -14.19 -15.81
N LEU A 136 -11.05 -14.27 -14.65
CA LEU A 136 -9.60 -14.52 -14.52
C LEU A 136 -9.23 -15.91 -15.03
N GLU A 137 -9.98 -16.95 -14.67
CA GLU A 137 -9.79 -18.32 -15.16
C GLU A 137 -9.94 -18.41 -16.70
N GLU A 138 -10.94 -17.72 -17.26
CA GLU A 138 -11.13 -17.61 -18.71
C GLU A 138 -9.94 -16.89 -19.36
N GLY A 139 -9.48 -15.77 -18.77
CA GLY A 139 -8.29 -15.05 -19.19
C GLY A 139 -7.04 -15.92 -19.19
N VAL A 140 -6.78 -16.67 -18.11
CA VAL A 140 -5.68 -17.65 -18.02
C VAL A 140 -5.81 -18.66 -19.15
N GLY A 141 -6.99 -19.22 -19.39
CA GLY A 141 -7.25 -20.15 -20.50
C GLY A 141 -6.85 -19.57 -21.86
N LEU A 142 -7.26 -18.33 -22.16
CA LEU A 142 -6.92 -17.66 -23.41
C LEU A 142 -5.42 -17.37 -23.54
N THR A 143 -4.74 -16.98 -22.45
CA THR A 143 -3.28 -16.77 -22.50
C THR A 143 -2.51 -18.05 -22.81
N LEU A 144 -2.96 -19.19 -22.26
CA LEU A 144 -2.37 -20.51 -22.53
C LEU A 144 -2.63 -20.94 -23.98
N GLN A 145 -3.84 -20.71 -24.50
CA GLN A 145 -4.17 -20.97 -25.91
C GLN A 145 -3.34 -20.12 -26.88
N ALA A 146 -3.05 -18.88 -26.51
CA ALA A 146 -2.19 -17.98 -27.27
C ALA A 146 -0.68 -18.28 -27.11
N GLU A 147 -0.33 -19.29 -26.30
CA GLU A 147 1.05 -19.65 -25.92
C GLU A 147 1.85 -18.47 -25.31
N ASP A 148 1.15 -17.46 -24.77
CA ASP A 148 1.75 -16.27 -24.18
C ASP A 148 2.07 -16.51 -22.70
N SER A 149 3.25 -17.09 -22.47
CA SER A 149 3.70 -17.45 -21.12
C SER A 149 3.88 -16.25 -20.19
N TRP A 150 4.17 -15.06 -20.74
CA TRP A 150 4.32 -13.86 -19.93
C TRP A 150 2.96 -13.37 -19.42
N LEU A 151 1.97 -13.27 -20.30
CA LEU A 151 0.61 -12.93 -19.88
C LEU A 151 -0.02 -14.01 -19.00
N ALA A 152 0.25 -15.30 -19.25
CA ALA A 152 -0.23 -16.38 -18.41
C ALA A 152 0.28 -16.25 -16.96
N ALA A 153 1.56 -15.90 -16.78
CA ALA A 153 2.11 -15.66 -15.45
C ALA A 153 1.43 -14.47 -14.75
N GLN A 154 1.15 -13.38 -15.48
CA GLN A 154 0.41 -12.24 -14.92
C GLN A 154 -1.04 -12.60 -14.57
N ALA A 155 -1.75 -13.30 -15.46
CA ALA A 155 -3.13 -13.72 -15.24
C ALA A 155 -3.25 -14.65 -14.02
N LEU A 156 -2.33 -15.60 -13.87
CA LEU A 156 -2.26 -16.48 -12.70
C LEU A 156 -1.90 -15.72 -11.41
N ARG A 157 -1.02 -14.72 -11.50
CA ARG A 157 -0.72 -13.82 -10.36
C ARG A 157 -1.97 -13.06 -9.90
N GLU A 158 -2.76 -12.54 -10.84
CA GLU A 158 -4.02 -11.85 -10.53
C GLU A 158 -5.08 -12.78 -9.93
N LEU A 159 -5.22 -13.99 -10.50
CA LEU A 159 -6.10 -15.03 -9.95
C LEU A 159 -5.72 -15.36 -8.50
N ALA A 160 -4.43 -15.61 -8.25
CA ALA A 160 -3.92 -15.89 -6.91
C ALA A 160 -4.13 -14.72 -5.92
N SER A 161 -4.05 -13.48 -6.41
CA SER A 161 -4.31 -12.27 -5.61
C SER A 161 -5.78 -12.19 -5.18
N VAL A 162 -6.70 -12.44 -6.12
CA VAL A 162 -8.14 -12.51 -5.83
C VAL A 162 -8.46 -13.67 -4.88
N GLU A 163 -7.83 -14.82 -5.06
CA GLU A 163 -8.01 -15.98 -4.19
C GLU A 163 -7.49 -15.73 -2.76
N LEU A 164 -6.37 -15.02 -2.60
CA LEU A 164 -5.90 -14.57 -1.28
C LEU A 164 -6.96 -13.69 -0.60
N ALA A 165 -7.50 -12.69 -1.31
CA ALA A 165 -8.52 -11.80 -0.77
C ALA A 165 -9.85 -12.54 -0.45
N ALA A 166 -10.15 -13.61 -1.19
CA ALA A 166 -11.31 -14.46 -0.98
C ALA A 166 -11.11 -15.53 0.12
N GLY A 167 -9.92 -15.64 0.71
CA GLY A 167 -9.60 -16.69 1.69
C GLY A 167 -9.41 -18.09 1.09
N LEU A 168 -9.22 -18.20 -0.23
CA LEU A 168 -8.99 -19.44 -0.97
C LEU A 168 -7.48 -19.73 -1.06
N ALA A 169 -6.84 -19.77 0.10
CA ALA A 169 -5.37 -19.70 0.21
C ALA A 169 -4.63 -20.86 -0.50
N GLU A 170 -5.13 -22.10 -0.42
CA GLU A 170 -4.48 -23.25 -1.07
C GLU A 170 -4.52 -23.13 -2.60
N SER A 171 -5.69 -22.82 -3.18
CA SER A 171 -5.83 -22.61 -4.63
C SER A 171 -4.96 -21.45 -5.11
N GLY A 172 -4.96 -20.34 -4.35
CA GLY A 172 -4.10 -19.20 -4.66
C GLY A 172 -2.61 -19.55 -4.59
N ALA A 173 -2.18 -20.34 -3.59
CA ALA A 173 -0.80 -20.78 -3.47
C ALA A 173 -0.37 -21.64 -4.68
N ASP A 174 -1.26 -22.50 -5.18
CA ASP A 174 -1.04 -23.32 -6.36
C ASP A 174 -0.93 -22.45 -7.64
N HIS A 175 -1.86 -21.50 -7.85
CA HIS A 175 -1.78 -20.59 -9.00
C HIS A 175 -0.55 -19.68 -8.94
N ALA A 176 -0.16 -19.19 -7.76
CA ALA A 176 1.06 -18.41 -7.58
C ALA A 176 2.32 -19.25 -7.87
N ALA A 177 2.34 -20.53 -7.47
CA ALA A 177 3.44 -21.44 -7.79
C ALA A 177 3.53 -21.73 -9.30
N GLN A 178 2.38 -21.89 -9.98
CA GLN A 178 2.34 -22.03 -11.44
C GLN A 178 2.87 -20.76 -12.14
N ALA A 179 2.46 -19.58 -11.69
CA ALA A 179 2.96 -18.30 -12.20
C ALA A 179 4.48 -18.17 -12.02
N GLU A 180 5.00 -18.54 -10.85
CA GLU A 180 6.44 -18.55 -10.55
C GLU A 180 7.20 -19.47 -11.49
N ALA A 181 6.74 -20.71 -11.68
CA ALA A 181 7.37 -21.68 -12.59
C ALA A 181 7.38 -21.19 -14.04
N LEU A 182 6.31 -20.51 -14.49
CA LEU A 182 6.28 -19.88 -15.81
C LEU A 182 7.34 -18.79 -15.93
N CYS A 183 7.45 -17.89 -14.94
CA CYS A 183 8.45 -16.84 -14.91
C CYS A 183 9.88 -17.39 -14.97
N GLU A 184 10.17 -18.48 -14.25
CA GLU A 184 11.47 -19.14 -14.30
C GLU A 184 11.78 -19.71 -15.69
N ARG A 185 10.79 -20.35 -16.33
CA ARG A 185 10.95 -20.90 -17.68
C ARG A 185 11.27 -19.84 -18.73
N ILE A 186 10.69 -18.65 -18.61
CA ILE A 186 10.88 -17.55 -19.58
C ILE A 186 11.96 -16.54 -19.16
N GLY A 187 12.61 -16.72 -18.01
CA GLY A 187 13.65 -15.83 -17.51
C GLY A 187 13.16 -14.46 -17.01
N MET A 188 11.88 -14.33 -16.65
CA MET A 188 11.27 -13.07 -16.19
C MET A 188 11.42 -12.91 -14.68
N ASN A 189 12.64 -12.58 -14.24
CA ASN A 189 12.98 -12.49 -12.82
C ASN A 189 12.23 -11.36 -12.09
N ASP A 190 12.03 -10.20 -12.71
CA ASP A 190 11.36 -9.05 -12.07
C ASP A 190 9.92 -9.38 -11.67
N LEU A 191 9.15 -10.00 -12.59
CA LEU A 191 7.77 -10.43 -12.32
C LEU A 191 7.71 -11.51 -11.24
N LYS A 192 8.71 -12.41 -11.22
CA LYS A 192 8.82 -13.48 -10.24
C LYS A 192 8.92 -12.96 -8.81
N VAL A 193 9.58 -11.82 -8.58
CA VAL A 193 9.74 -11.22 -7.24
C VAL A 193 8.37 -10.91 -6.62
N GLY A 194 7.50 -10.23 -7.36
CA GLY A 194 6.14 -9.91 -6.90
C GLY A 194 5.29 -11.17 -6.68
N ILE A 195 5.43 -12.18 -7.56
CA ILE A 195 4.72 -13.46 -7.41
C ILE A 195 5.17 -14.19 -6.14
N ARG A 196 6.47 -14.23 -5.84
CA ARG A 196 6.99 -14.84 -4.61
C ARG A 196 6.47 -14.14 -3.36
N ALA A 197 6.41 -12.81 -3.37
CA ALA A 197 5.80 -12.07 -2.26
C ALA A 197 4.34 -12.48 -2.04
N LEU A 198 3.52 -12.52 -3.10
CA LEU A 198 2.14 -12.97 -3.04
C LEU A 198 2.00 -14.42 -2.56
N ARG A 199 2.81 -15.33 -3.11
CA ARG A 199 2.86 -16.74 -2.70
C ARG A 199 3.21 -16.88 -1.22
N GLY A 200 4.12 -16.05 -0.71
CA GLY A 200 4.43 -15.99 0.71
C GLY A 200 3.21 -15.66 1.58
N ARG A 201 2.41 -14.66 1.19
CA ARG A 201 1.17 -14.30 1.90
C ARG A 201 0.14 -15.43 1.87
N LEU A 202 0.00 -16.11 0.74
CA LEU A 202 -0.87 -17.29 0.60
C LEU A 202 -0.41 -18.44 1.49
N LEU A 203 0.89 -18.73 1.53
CA LEU A 203 1.46 -19.74 2.43
C LEU A 203 1.21 -19.41 3.91
N LEU A 204 1.29 -18.14 4.31
CA LEU A 204 0.91 -17.71 5.66
C LEU A 204 -0.57 -17.98 5.94
N ALA A 205 -1.45 -17.68 4.99
CA ALA A 205 -2.88 -17.96 5.12
C ALA A 205 -3.17 -19.46 5.22
N CYS A 206 -2.34 -20.33 4.63
CA CYS A 206 -2.37 -21.79 4.83
C CYS A 206 -1.72 -22.25 6.15
N GLY A 207 -1.18 -21.35 6.98
CA GLY A 207 -0.46 -21.70 8.21
C GLY A 207 0.96 -22.23 8.00
N ARG A 208 1.50 -22.15 6.77
CA ARG A 208 2.83 -22.64 6.38
C ARG A 208 3.90 -21.58 6.60
N VAL A 209 4.09 -21.19 7.87
CA VAL A 209 4.91 -20.03 8.26
C VAL A 209 6.38 -20.15 7.82
N GLU A 210 7.03 -21.30 8.03
CA GLU A 210 8.44 -21.48 7.66
C GLU A 210 8.67 -21.34 6.15
N GLU A 211 7.78 -21.90 5.34
CA GLU A 211 7.86 -21.81 3.88
C GLU A 211 7.61 -20.37 3.41
N ALA A 212 6.65 -19.67 4.02
CA ALA A 212 6.40 -18.26 3.72
C ALA A 212 7.62 -17.38 4.02
N VAL A 213 8.30 -17.60 5.15
CA VAL A 213 9.54 -16.89 5.49
C VAL A 213 10.61 -17.15 4.42
N GLY A 214 10.81 -18.41 4.01
CA GLY A 214 11.78 -18.78 2.98
C GLY A 214 11.51 -18.12 1.62
N VAL A 215 10.27 -18.21 1.14
CA VAL A 215 9.87 -17.66 -0.16
C VAL A 215 9.95 -16.13 -0.17
N THR A 216 9.47 -15.46 0.89
CA THR A 216 9.51 -13.99 0.98
C THR A 216 10.92 -13.45 1.19
N ALA A 217 11.80 -14.17 1.90
CA ALA A 217 13.21 -13.82 2.01
C ALA A 217 13.92 -13.86 0.64
N GLY A 218 13.60 -14.85 -0.20
CA GLY A 218 14.07 -14.91 -1.58
C GLY A 218 13.59 -13.72 -2.41
N ALA A 219 12.31 -13.34 -2.28
CA ALA A 219 11.77 -12.16 -2.94
C ALA A 219 12.48 -10.86 -2.49
N MET A 220 12.77 -10.73 -1.20
CA MET A 220 13.52 -9.59 -0.66
C MET A 220 14.96 -9.51 -1.18
N ALA A 221 15.63 -10.66 -1.36
CA ALA A 221 16.98 -10.72 -1.88
C ALA A 221 17.07 -10.30 -3.36
N ASP A 222 16.02 -10.60 -4.14
CA ASP A 222 15.91 -10.25 -5.55
C ASP A 222 15.28 -8.85 -5.78
N LEU A 223 14.88 -8.14 -4.72
CA LEU A 223 14.21 -6.84 -4.82
C LEU A 223 15.17 -5.75 -5.31
N HIS A 224 14.81 -5.07 -6.40
CA HIS A 224 15.52 -3.92 -6.95
C HIS A 224 14.55 -2.88 -7.55
N PRO A 225 15.01 -1.65 -7.86
CA PRO A 225 14.17 -0.64 -8.51
C PRO A 225 13.61 -1.14 -9.84
N GLY A 226 12.36 -0.75 -10.15
CA GLY A 226 11.68 -1.10 -11.39
C GLY A 226 10.74 -2.30 -11.31
N ILE A 227 10.74 -3.02 -10.19
CA ILE A 227 9.76 -4.09 -9.93
C ILE A 227 8.38 -3.47 -9.72
N GLU A 228 7.40 -3.98 -10.46
CA GLU A 228 5.99 -3.59 -10.33
C GLU A 228 5.45 -3.96 -8.94
N LEU A 229 4.68 -3.05 -8.31
CA LEU A 229 4.13 -3.22 -6.96
C LEU A 229 5.19 -3.60 -5.90
N ALA A 230 6.43 -3.11 -6.05
CA ALA A 230 7.57 -3.45 -5.19
C ALA A 230 7.31 -3.26 -3.68
N TYR A 231 6.40 -2.38 -3.29
CA TYR A 231 6.03 -2.14 -1.89
C TYR A 231 5.43 -3.39 -1.20
N LEU A 232 4.82 -4.31 -1.97
CA LEU A 232 4.24 -5.54 -1.44
C LEU A 232 5.30 -6.58 -1.03
N VAL A 233 6.52 -6.49 -1.56
CA VAL A 233 7.61 -7.43 -1.27
C VAL A 233 8.07 -7.33 0.18
N PRO A 234 8.51 -6.17 0.69
CA PRO A 234 8.81 -6.01 2.11
C PRO A 234 7.56 -6.15 2.98
N PHE A 235 6.37 -5.81 2.48
CA PHE A 235 5.14 -6.01 3.24
C PHE A 235 4.89 -7.50 3.54
N ALA A 236 4.92 -8.35 2.51
CA ALA A 236 4.73 -9.80 2.64
C ALA A 236 5.81 -10.44 3.53
N HIS A 237 7.07 -9.99 3.40
CA HIS A 237 8.14 -10.47 4.27
C HIS A 237 7.94 -10.04 5.72
N GLY A 238 7.49 -8.81 5.96
CA GLY A 238 7.11 -8.33 7.28
C GLY A 238 5.98 -9.14 7.92
N GLU A 239 4.96 -9.53 7.15
CA GLU A 239 3.91 -10.45 7.62
C GLU A 239 4.48 -11.80 8.04
N ALA A 240 5.39 -12.37 7.22
CA ALA A 240 6.01 -13.66 7.51
C ALA A 240 6.92 -13.61 8.76
N LEU A 241 7.75 -12.58 8.89
CA LEU A 241 8.60 -12.36 10.06
C LEU A 241 7.79 -12.13 11.34
N SER A 242 6.69 -11.39 11.23
CA SER A 242 5.79 -11.17 12.38
C SER A 242 5.15 -12.48 12.83
N ALA A 243 4.76 -13.35 11.90
CA ALA A 243 4.19 -14.67 12.19
C ALA A 243 5.19 -15.63 12.86
N CYS A 244 6.49 -15.51 12.61
CA CYS A 244 7.53 -16.30 13.29
C CYS A 244 8.11 -15.62 14.55
N GLY A 245 7.54 -14.49 14.99
CA GLY A 245 7.91 -13.80 16.21
C GLY A 245 9.09 -12.82 16.09
N GLN A 246 9.59 -12.56 14.89
CA GLN A 246 10.69 -11.62 14.61
C GLN A 246 10.17 -10.19 14.42
N GLN A 247 9.56 -9.63 15.47
CA GLN A 247 8.88 -8.32 15.38
C GLN A 247 9.81 -7.15 15.02
N PRO A 248 11.04 -7.01 15.56
CA PRO A 248 11.90 -5.88 15.22
C PRO A 248 12.29 -5.83 13.73
N GLU A 249 12.52 -6.99 13.12
CA GLU A 249 12.80 -7.14 11.70
C GLU A 249 11.53 -6.88 10.87
N ALA A 250 10.39 -7.42 11.30
CA ALA A 250 9.09 -7.17 10.66
C ALA A 250 8.77 -5.67 10.61
N ASP A 251 9.01 -4.93 11.70
CA ASP A 251 8.76 -3.48 11.78
C ASP A 251 9.60 -2.68 10.79
N ARG A 252 10.85 -3.10 10.51
CA ARG A 252 11.69 -2.50 9.47
C ARG A 252 11.11 -2.78 8.08
N CYS A 253 10.62 -4.00 7.85
CA CYS A 253 9.98 -4.37 6.59
C CYS A 253 8.69 -3.56 6.35
N TYR A 254 7.84 -3.36 7.36
CA TYR A 254 6.65 -2.51 7.22
C TYR A 254 7.01 -1.04 6.96
N ALA A 255 8.09 -0.52 7.56
CA ALA A 255 8.60 0.81 7.25
C ALA A 255 9.07 0.92 5.79
N GLN A 256 9.84 -0.05 5.32
CA GLN A 256 10.30 -0.09 3.93
C GLN A 256 9.13 -0.20 2.94
N ALA A 257 8.11 -1.02 3.25
CA ALA A 257 6.90 -1.15 2.44
C ALA A 257 6.15 0.19 2.33
N HIS A 258 5.95 0.86 3.47
CA HIS A 258 5.31 2.17 3.50
C HIS A 258 6.10 3.21 2.69
N ASP A 259 7.41 3.32 2.90
CA ASP A 259 8.23 4.30 2.17
C ASP A 259 8.23 4.03 0.66
N SER A 260 8.25 2.76 0.25
CA SER A 260 8.11 2.37 -1.16
C SER A 260 6.73 2.70 -1.73
N LEU A 261 5.66 2.55 -0.95
CA LEU A 261 4.31 2.92 -1.37
C LEU A 261 4.16 4.45 -1.52
N ILE A 262 4.70 5.22 -0.58
CA ILE A 262 4.69 6.68 -0.68
C ILE A 262 5.50 7.16 -1.89
N ALA A 263 6.62 6.49 -2.21
CA ALA A 263 7.39 6.77 -3.41
C ALA A 263 6.60 6.44 -4.70
N LEU A 264 5.89 5.31 -4.74
CA LEU A 264 5.01 4.91 -5.86
C LEU A 264 3.96 5.99 -6.19
N LEU A 265 3.38 6.60 -5.17
CA LEU A 265 2.33 7.61 -5.31
C LEU A 265 2.89 9.06 -5.32
N GLY A 266 4.21 9.22 -5.39
CA GLY A 266 4.90 10.49 -5.15
C GLY A 266 4.61 11.58 -6.19
N ASP A 267 4.38 11.20 -7.44
CA ASP A 267 4.11 12.07 -8.59
C ASP A 267 2.62 12.48 -8.71
N LEU A 268 1.74 11.91 -7.87
CA LEU A 268 0.32 12.23 -7.89
C LEU A 268 0.01 13.51 -7.12
N THR A 269 -1.13 14.13 -7.43
CA THR A 269 -1.69 15.23 -6.64
C THR A 269 -1.97 14.76 -5.20
N GLU A 270 -2.09 15.71 -4.27
CA GLU A 270 -2.42 15.37 -2.87
C GLU A 270 -3.78 14.65 -2.77
N GLU A 271 -4.77 15.11 -3.55
CA GLU A 271 -6.11 14.52 -3.61
C GLU A 271 -6.08 13.09 -4.18
N ASP A 272 -5.46 12.88 -5.33
CA ASP A 272 -5.37 11.55 -5.96
C ASP A 272 -4.60 10.57 -5.09
N ARG A 273 -3.52 11.03 -4.44
CA ARG A 273 -2.74 10.22 -3.50
C ARG A 273 -3.56 9.83 -2.29
N ALA A 274 -4.28 10.77 -1.69
CA ALA A 274 -5.15 10.48 -0.54
C ALA A 274 -6.26 9.51 -0.92
N ALA A 275 -6.89 9.69 -2.09
CA ALA A 275 -7.87 8.77 -2.63
C ALA A 275 -7.27 7.36 -2.78
N ALA A 276 -6.16 7.22 -3.50
CA ALA A 276 -5.47 5.95 -3.74
C ALA A 276 -5.10 5.22 -2.44
N LEU A 277 -4.61 5.94 -1.41
CA LEU A 277 -4.29 5.35 -0.10
C LEU A 277 -5.54 4.87 0.66
N SER A 278 -6.71 5.45 0.38
CA SER A 278 -7.96 5.11 1.05
C SER A 278 -8.78 4.03 0.35
N VAL A 279 -8.75 3.95 -0.98
CA VAL A 279 -9.61 3.04 -1.75
C VAL A 279 -8.94 1.72 -2.09
N VAL A 280 -7.63 1.71 -2.33
CA VAL A 280 -6.90 0.49 -2.71
C VAL A 280 -6.67 -0.37 -1.47
N PRO A 281 -7.20 -1.61 -1.40
CA PRO A 281 -7.08 -2.46 -0.20
C PRO A 281 -5.64 -2.70 0.24
N ALA A 282 -4.75 -3.04 -0.70
CA ALA A 282 -3.33 -3.26 -0.43
C ALA A 282 -2.64 -2.03 0.18
N HIS A 283 -3.01 -0.82 -0.24
CA HIS A 283 -2.45 0.41 0.32
C HIS A 283 -2.86 0.60 1.78
N ARG A 284 -4.15 0.36 2.08
CA ARG A 284 -4.65 0.41 3.45
C ARG A 284 -3.96 -0.60 4.35
N GLU A 285 -3.75 -1.83 3.88
CA GLU A 285 -3.04 -2.86 4.64
C GLU A 285 -1.62 -2.42 5.03
N VAL A 286 -0.88 -1.86 4.07
CA VAL A 286 0.47 -1.35 4.28
C VAL A 286 0.49 -0.17 5.25
N VAL A 287 -0.40 0.82 5.05
CA VAL A 287 -0.51 2.01 5.91
C VAL A 287 -0.93 1.63 7.32
N ASP A 288 -1.89 0.71 7.48
CA ASP A 288 -2.36 0.25 8.77
C ASP A 288 -1.26 -0.51 9.53
N ALA A 289 -0.56 -1.43 8.85
CA ALA A 289 0.52 -2.17 9.45
C ALA A 289 1.65 -1.26 9.91
N TRP A 290 2.02 -0.27 9.10
CA TRP A 290 3.01 0.74 9.45
C TRP A 290 2.56 1.63 10.61
N SER A 291 1.32 2.14 10.56
CA SER A 291 0.78 3.08 11.54
C SER A 291 0.61 2.46 12.92
N ARG A 292 0.20 1.18 13.01
CA ARG A 292 0.10 0.44 14.29
C ARG A 292 1.45 0.28 14.99
N ARG A 293 2.55 0.40 14.25
CA ARG A 293 3.93 0.23 14.75
C ARG A 293 4.64 1.56 14.99
N ARG A 294 3.88 2.66 14.98
CA ARG A 294 4.40 3.99 15.30
C ARG A 294 3.73 4.55 16.56
N PRO A 295 4.48 5.33 17.35
CA PRO A 295 3.89 6.10 18.43
C PRO A 295 2.78 7.00 17.89
N ARG A 296 1.61 6.97 18.51
CA ARG A 296 0.55 7.95 18.23
C ARG A 296 0.72 9.15 19.14
N LEU A 297 1.20 10.25 18.58
CA LEU A 297 1.42 11.50 19.29
C LEU A 297 0.21 12.44 19.15
N VAL A 298 -0.10 13.21 20.17
CA VAL A 298 -1.10 14.30 20.12
C VAL A 298 -0.55 15.55 20.80
N GLN A 299 -0.84 16.73 20.25
CA GLN A 299 -0.63 17.99 20.97
C GLN A 299 -1.83 18.26 21.87
N GLN A 300 -1.58 18.46 23.16
CA GLN A 300 -2.60 18.75 24.15
C GLN A 300 -2.28 20.03 24.90
N ASP A 301 -3.20 20.98 24.88
CA ASP A 301 -3.11 22.18 25.71
C ASP A 301 -3.50 21.85 27.15
N LEU A 302 -2.53 21.90 28.05
CA LEU A 302 -2.70 21.66 29.48
C LEU A 302 -2.44 22.93 30.29
N ALA A 303 -2.90 22.93 31.53
CA ALA A 303 -2.50 23.94 32.50
C ALA A 303 -1.00 23.82 32.79
N ARG A 304 -0.29 24.92 32.98
CA ARG A 304 1.08 24.84 33.50
C ARG A 304 1.08 24.37 34.96
N ILE A 305 2.11 23.62 35.34
CA ILE A 305 2.39 23.34 36.75
C ILE A 305 2.47 24.66 37.53
N GLY A 306 1.73 24.74 38.65
CA GLY A 306 1.65 25.94 39.49
C GLY A 306 0.59 26.96 39.06
N ALA A 307 -0.12 26.74 37.95
CA ALA A 307 -1.19 27.64 37.52
C ALA A 307 -2.34 27.69 38.55
N PRO A 308 -2.95 28.86 38.77
CA PRO A 308 -3.98 29.06 39.78
C PRO A 308 -5.21 28.18 39.55
N ILE A 309 -5.90 27.84 40.64
CA ILE A 309 -7.09 26.99 40.64
C ILE A 309 -8.31 27.85 40.98
N GLY A 310 -9.46 27.59 40.35
CA GLY A 310 -10.73 28.25 40.67
C GLY A 310 -11.08 29.45 39.78
N ARG A 311 -10.25 29.79 38.80
CA ARG A 311 -10.58 30.74 37.72
C ARG A 311 -10.17 30.20 36.35
N PRO A 312 -10.71 30.76 35.25
CA PRO A 312 -10.18 30.49 33.90
C PRO A 312 -8.68 30.75 33.82
N LEU A 313 -7.99 29.92 33.04
CA LEU A 313 -6.57 30.07 32.76
C LEU A 313 -6.34 31.15 31.70
N GLU A 314 -5.35 32.00 31.93
CA GLU A 314 -4.82 32.90 30.92
C GLU A 314 -3.97 32.12 29.87
N PRO A 315 -3.76 32.66 28.66
CA PRO A 315 -2.97 32.01 27.62
C PRO A 315 -1.55 31.69 28.09
N ASP A 316 -0.95 32.61 28.85
CA ASP A 316 0.37 32.44 29.44
C ASP A 316 0.35 31.52 30.66
N GLU A 317 -0.76 30.87 31.03
CA GLU A 317 -0.86 29.83 32.08
C GLU A 317 -1.12 28.43 31.49
N ARG A 318 -1.13 28.33 30.15
CA ARG A 318 -1.21 27.08 29.40
C ARG A 318 0.16 26.65 28.87
N VAL A 319 0.28 25.37 28.56
CA VAL A 319 1.43 24.80 27.87
C VAL A 319 0.95 23.70 26.93
N SER A 320 1.46 23.70 25.70
CA SER A 320 1.24 22.63 24.74
C SER A 320 2.16 21.46 25.10
N VAL A 321 1.58 20.31 25.38
CA VAL A 321 2.28 19.08 25.73
C VAL A 321 2.10 18.07 24.60
N THR A 322 3.20 17.49 24.14
CA THR A 322 3.18 16.34 23.24
C THR A 322 2.95 15.08 24.05
N TRP A 323 1.84 14.38 23.81
CA TRP A 323 1.47 13.15 24.48
C TRP A 323 1.54 11.94 23.56
N THR A 324 2.18 10.87 24.02
CA THR A 324 2.21 9.57 23.34
C THR A 324 1.02 8.72 23.78
N LEU A 325 -0.09 8.84 23.04
CA LEU A 325 -1.34 8.14 23.32
C LEU A 325 -1.20 6.63 23.21
N HIS A 326 -0.37 6.15 22.29
CA HIS A 326 -0.11 4.72 22.03
C HIS A 326 1.35 4.53 21.62
N LEU A 327 1.98 3.47 22.13
CA LEU A 327 3.22 2.89 21.63
C LEU A 327 2.93 1.46 21.16
N PRO A 328 3.67 0.92 20.18
CA PRO A 328 3.53 -0.48 19.78
C PRO A 328 3.70 -1.46 20.96
N SER A 329 4.61 -1.17 21.90
CA SER A 329 4.81 -1.96 23.12
C SER A 329 3.62 -1.95 24.08
N ASP A 330 2.64 -1.06 23.91
CA ASP A 330 1.40 -1.12 24.68
C ASP A 330 0.59 -2.38 24.31
N ASP A 331 0.65 -2.82 23.04
CA ASP A 331 -0.12 -3.96 22.55
C ASP A 331 0.44 -5.30 23.06
N GLU A 332 1.71 -5.32 23.47
CA GLU A 332 2.36 -6.46 24.12
C GLU A 332 1.84 -6.73 25.54
N ILE A 333 1.20 -5.74 26.19
CA ILE A 333 0.64 -5.87 27.54
C ILE A 333 -0.74 -6.51 27.43
N PRO A 334 -0.94 -7.80 27.80
CA PRO A 334 -2.21 -8.50 27.51
C PRO A 334 -3.37 -7.99 28.37
N ASP A 335 -3.10 -7.64 29.63
CA ASP A 335 -4.12 -7.15 30.54
C ASP A 335 -4.49 -5.69 30.23
N ALA A 336 -5.77 -5.47 29.93
CA ALA A 336 -6.28 -4.17 29.53
C ALA A 336 -6.17 -3.09 30.65
N VAL A 337 -6.14 -3.49 31.92
CA VAL A 337 -5.98 -2.56 33.06
C VAL A 337 -4.51 -2.17 33.21
N GLU A 338 -3.59 -3.12 33.12
CA GLU A 338 -2.15 -2.89 33.13
C GLU A 338 -1.72 -2.02 31.95
N ARG A 339 -2.20 -2.32 30.74
CA ARG A 339 -1.96 -1.52 29.54
C ARG A 339 -2.41 -0.07 29.73
N ARG A 340 -3.64 0.13 30.22
CA ARG A 340 -4.18 1.47 30.49
C ARG A 340 -3.37 2.21 31.56
N ARG A 341 -2.87 1.51 32.59
CA ARG A 341 -2.01 2.09 33.64
C ARG A 341 -0.61 2.43 33.16
N ALA A 342 -0.03 1.63 32.27
CA ALA A 342 1.23 1.93 31.61
C ALA A 342 1.11 3.20 30.77
N ARG A 343 0.08 3.29 29.91
CA ARG A 343 -0.26 4.50 29.16
C ARG A 343 -0.48 5.70 30.06
N LEU A 344 -1.29 5.56 31.12
CA LEU A 344 -1.55 6.62 32.08
C LEU A 344 -0.27 7.15 32.74
N THR A 345 0.65 6.24 33.11
CA THR A 345 1.95 6.62 33.68
C THR A 345 2.75 7.44 32.68
N ARG A 346 2.82 7.00 31.41
CA ARG A 346 3.54 7.70 30.36
C ARG A 346 3.01 9.12 30.15
N LEU A 347 1.69 9.30 30.01
CA LEU A 347 1.07 10.62 29.83
C LEU A 347 1.36 11.57 31.00
N LEU A 348 1.37 11.06 32.23
CA LEU A 348 1.71 11.84 33.42
C LEU A 348 3.18 12.28 33.42
N LEU A 349 4.09 11.38 33.02
CA LEU A 349 5.51 11.67 32.92
C LEU A 349 5.77 12.74 31.85
N GLU A 350 5.27 12.53 30.63
CA GLU A 350 5.42 13.44 29.50
C GLU A 350 4.84 14.83 29.80
N ALA A 351 3.69 14.89 30.50
CA ALA A 351 3.13 16.16 30.95
C ALA A 351 4.05 16.85 31.96
N SER A 352 4.54 16.13 32.96
CA SER A 352 5.43 16.70 33.98
C SER A 352 6.73 17.24 33.39
N GLU A 353 7.36 16.48 32.48
CA GLU A 353 8.59 16.88 31.79
C GLU A 353 8.40 18.15 30.95
N GLN A 354 7.22 18.31 30.35
CA GLN A 354 6.84 19.49 29.56
C GLN A 354 6.14 20.58 30.40
N ARG A 355 6.23 20.51 31.74
CA ARG A 355 5.65 21.46 32.71
C ARG A 355 4.13 21.61 32.64
N GLY A 356 3.42 20.60 32.13
CA GLY A 356 1.97 20.48 32.12
C GLY A 356 1.42 19.81 33.38
N ALA A 357 0.23 20.24 33.80
CA ALA A 357 -0.53 19.70 34.91
C ALA A 357 -1.91 19.24 34.40
N PRO A 358 -2.06 17.97 34.00
CA PRO A 358 -3.30 17.47 33.44
C PRO A 358 -4.37 17.31 34.52
N THR A 359 -5.62 17.60 34.17
CA THR A 359 -6.78 17.21 34.95
C THR A 359 -7.11 15.73 34.72
N VAL A 360 -7.97 15.17 35.57
CA VAL A 360 -8.49 13.81 35.33
C VAL A 360 -9.32 13.74 34.05
N HIS A 361 -9.95 14.84 33.64
CA HIS A 361 -10.74 14.90 32.41
C HIS A 361 -9.84 14.83 31.17
N ASP A 362 -8.71 15.54 31.18
CA ASP A 362 -7.73 15.50 30.09
C ASP A 362 -7.21 14.07 29.88
N LEU A 363 -6.84 13.40 30.99
CA LEU A 363 -6.37 12.01 30.97
C LEU A 363 -7.47 11.02 30.54
N ALA A 364 -8.72 11.25 30.94
CA ALA A 364 -9.87 10.45 30.51
C ALA A 364 -10.12 10.55 29.01
N GLY A 365 -10.03 11.77 28.46
CA GLY A 365 -10.11 12.01 27.01
C GLY A 365 -8.99 11.30 26.25
N ALA A 366 -7.74 11.50 26.68
CA ALA A 366 -6.57 10.88 26.04
C ALA A 366 -6.59 9.34 26.06
N LEU A 367 -7.08 8.74 27.15
CA LEU A 367 -7.17 7.29 27.31
C LEU A 367 -8.46 6.69 26.73
N GLN A 368 -9.41 7.52 26.27
CA GLN A 368 -10.76 7.11 25.89
C GLN A 368 -11.45 6.26 26.99
N ALA A 369 -11.32 6.69 28.24
CA ALA A 369 -11.83 5.99 29.41
C ALA A 369 -12.69 6.92 30.27
N SER A 370 -13.59 6.35 31.09
CA SER A 370 -14.37 7.18 32.01
C SER A 370 -13.49 7.85 33.07
N VAL A 371 -13.87 9.06 33.50
CA VAL A 371 -13.23 9.77 34.63
C VAL A 371 -13.15 8.88 35.87
N ALA A 372 -14.18 8.07 36.14
CA ALA A 372 -14.20 7.14 37.28
C ALA A 372 -13.15 6.02 37.14
N THR A 373 -12.95 5.49 35.94
CA THR A 373 -11.91 4.50 35.63
C THR A 373 -10.52 5.10 35.86
N VAL A 374 -10.26 6.29 35.31
CA VAL A 374 -8.97 6.97 35.49
C VAL A 374 -8.70 7.27 36.97
N ARG A 375 -9.69 7.72 37.75
CA ARG A 375 -9.54 7.91 39.21
C ARG A 375 -9.13 6.62 39.93
N ARG A 376 -9.74 5.48 39.57
CA ARG A 376 -9.38 4.17 40.14
C ARG A 376 -7.94 3.78 39.81
N ASP A 377 -7.49 4.03 38.59
CA ASP A 377 -6.11 3.73 38.19
C ASP A 377 -5.09 4.67 38.83
N LEU A 378 -5.36 5.98 38.90
CA LEU A 378 -4.52 6.93 39.65
C LEU A 378 -4.39 6.52 41.13
N ALA A 379 -5.48 6.05 41.75
CA ALA A 379 -5.45 5.55 43.12
C ALA A 379 -4.64 4.24 43.26
N ALA A 380 -4.68 3.35 42.26
CA ALA A 380 -3.85 2.15 42.23
C ALA A 380 -2.36 2.49 42.08
N LEU A 381 -2.01 3.42 41.17
CA LEU A 381 -0.63 3.89 40.97
C LEU A 381 -0.05 4.57 42.22
N ARG A 382 -0.86 5.34 42.96
CA ARG A 382 -0.45 5.93 44.25
C ARG A 382 -0.17 4.86 45.31
N ARG A 383 -1.01 3.80 45.37
CA ARG A 383 -0.80 2.68 46.31
C ARG A 383 0.47 1.89 45.99
N SER A 384 0.89 1.84 44.73
CA SER A 384 2.17 1.24 44.32
C SER A 384 3.38 2.18 44.47
N GLY A 385 3.24 3.30 45.21
CA GLY A 385 4.35 4.21 45.52
C GLY A 385 4.76 5.15 44.38
N ARG A 386 4.00 5.23 43.27
CA ARG A 386 4.33 6.15 42.16
C ARG A 386 3.80 7.56 42.45
N THR A 387 4.63 8.56 42.19
CA THR A 387 4.23 9.97 42.24
C THR A 387 3.31 10.28 41.07
N VAL A 388 2.11 10.78 41.36
CA VAL A 388 1.07 11.06 40.36
C VAL A 388 0.65 12.52 40.51
N LEU A 389 1.17 13.38 39.64
CA LEU A 389 0.85 14.81 39.59
C LEU A 389 -0.35 15.03 38.67
N THR A 390 -1.50 15.36 39.27
CA THR A 390 -2.69 15.82 38.54
C THR A 390 -3.11 17.19 39.06
N ARG A 391 -3.68 18.03 38.20
CA ARG A 391 -4.21 19.34 38.61
C ARG A 391 -5.41 19.15 39.55
N GLY A 392 -5.44 19.92 40.63
CA GLY A 392 -6.52 19.88 41.62
C GLY A 392 -6.36 18.81 42.71
N THR A 393 -5.38 17.91 42.62
CA THR A 393 -4.98 17.12 43.78
C THR A 393 -4.10 17.97 44.69
N ARG A 394 -4.57 18.23 45.93
CA ARG A 394 -3.73 18.77 47.00
C ARG A 394 -2.54 17.83 47.19
N GLY A 395 -1.39 18.18 46.63
CA GLY A 395 -0.14 17.55 47.02
C GLY A 395 0.07 17.83 48.50
N ARG A 396 0.17 16.78 49.32
CA ARG A 396 1.06 16.85 50.49
C ARG A 396 2.46 17.05 49.92
N GLN A 397 2.83 18.30 49.66
CA GLN A 397 4.24 18.65 49.53
C GLN A 397 4.85 18.37 50.90
N ALA A 398 5.81 17.46 50.92
CA ALA A 398 6.67 17.26 52.06
C ALA A 398 7.32 18.62 52.37
N GLN A 399 7.14 19.08 53.61
CA GLN A 399 8.01 20.07 54.25
C GLN A 399 9.35 19.43 54.57
#